data_AF-A0A661IBG1-F1
#
_entry.id   AF-A0A661IBG1-F1
#
_cell.length_a   1.000
_cell.length_b   1.000
_cell.length_c   1.000
_cell.angle_alpha   90.00
_cell.angle_beta   90.00
_cell.angle_gamma   90.00
#
_symmetry.space_group_name_H-M   'P 1'
#
loop_
_entity.id
_entity.type
_entity.pdbx_description
1 polymer ?
#
loop_
_entity_poly.entity_id
_entity_poly.type
_entity_poly.pdbx_seq_one_letter_code
_entity_poly.pdbx_strand_id
1 'polypeptide(L)' 'MDKTKEIKLECIFCSSTNFDLPSKDYQPSEDENIKCSNCGKLNIYSDLLEITKAKGLQEIKEEFTKEIETKFKNMFK' A
#
# COMPACT_ATOMS: atom_id res chain seq x y z
N MET A 1 13.56 16.97 4.50
CA MET A 1 12.84 16.74 3.23
C MET A 1 11.74 15.78 3.58
N ASP A 2 10.49 16.26 3.69
CA ASP A 2 9.36 15.38 3.93
C ASP A 2 9.18 14.49 2.69
N LYS A 3 9.46 13.20 2.86
CA LYS A 3 9.21 12.20 1.83
C LYS A 3 7.78 11.71 1.99
N THR A 4 6.89 12.19 1.14
CA THR A 4 5.54 11.64 1.03
C THR A 4 5.56 10.49 0.04
N LYS A 5 5.08 9.31 0.45
CA LYS A 5 4.95 8.13 -0.41
C LYS A 5 3.48 7.79 -0.58
N GLU A 6 3.03 7.75 -1.83
CA GLU A 6 1.70 7.25 -2.16
C GLU A 6 1.76 5.73 -2.27
N ILE A 7 0.84 5.05 -1.59
CA ILE A 7 0.72 3.59 -1.64
C ILE A 7 -0.70 3.28 -2.09
N LYS A 8 -0.82 2.37 -3.04
CA LYS A 8 -2.10 1.98 -3.63
C LYS A 8 -2.66 0.74 -2.95
N LEU A 9 -3.98 0.64 -2.92
CA LEU A 9 -4.66 -0.60 -2.55
C LEU A 9 -4.41 -1.65 -3.64
N GLU A 10 -4.19 -2.89 -3.21
CA GLU A 10 -3.93 -4.03 -4.08
C GLU A 10 -4.84 -5.19 -3.70
N CYS A 11 -5.48 -5.82 -4.68
CA CYS A 11 -6.28 -7.01 -4.46
C CYS A 11 -5.46 -8.12 -3.79
N ILE A 12 -5.97 -8.70 -2.69
CA ILE A 12 -5.22 -9.76 -1.95
C ILE A 12 -5.02 -11.04 -2.78
N PHE A 13 -5.83 -11.24 -3.81
CA PHE A 13 -5.82 -12.45 -4.62
C PHE A 13 -4.91 -12.36 -5.85
N CYS A 14 -4.72 -11.17 -6.42
CA CYS A 14 -4.01 -11.00 -7.70
C CYS A 14 -3.13 -9.75 -7.80
N SER A 15 -3.00 -8.99 -6.70
CA SER A 15 -2.20 -7.77 -6.59
C SER A 15 -2.56 -6.63 -7.55
N SER A 16 -3.68 -6.75 -8.28
CA SER A 16 -4.16 -5.66 -9.13
C SER A 16 -4.63 -4.47 -8.29
N THR A 17 -4.34 -3.26 -8.75
CA THR A 17 -4.82 -2.00 -8.16
C THR A 17 -6.18 -1.54 -8.71
N ASN A 18 -6.79 -2.34 -9.58
CA ASN A 18 -8.04 -1.97 -10.26
C ASN A 18 -9.23 -2.58 -9.53
N PHE A 19 -10.14 -1.71 -9.10
CA PHE A 19 -11.38 -2.05 -8.42
C PHE A 19 -12.58 -1.40 -9.11
N ASP A 20 -13.68 -2.14 -9.15
CA ASP A 20 -14.96 -1.66 -9.67
C ASP A 20 -15.59 -0.74 -8.61
N LEU A 21 -15.29 0.56 -8.71
CA LEU A 21 -15.85 1.57 -7.82
C LEU A 21 -17.02 2.32 -8.50
N PRO A 22 -18.07 2.71 -7.76
CA PRO A 22 -19.21 3.45 -8.30
C PRO A 22 -18.85 4.80 -8.95
N SER A 23 -17.80 5.47 -8.44
CA SER A 23 -17.29 6.73 -8.98
C SER A 23 -15.82 6.91 -8.60
N LYS A 24 -15.15 7.89 -9.22
CA LYS A 24 -13.71 8.15 -9.02
C LYS A 24 -13.36 8.55 -7.58
N ASP A 25 -14.26 9.28 -6.92
CA ASP A 25 -14.03 9.81 -5.56
C ASP A 25 -14.77 8.98 -4.50
N TYR A 26 -15.24 7.79 -4.88
CA TYR A 26 -15.91 6.88 -3.97
C TYR A 26 -14.96 6.38 -2.89
N GLN A 27 -15.36 6.57 -1.63
CA GLN A 27 -14.65 6.04 -0.47
C GLN A 27 -15.50 4.92 0.13
N PRO A 28 -15.09 3.65 0.00
CA PRO A 28 -15.83 2.54 0.59
C PRO A 28 -15.88 2.66 2.12
N SER A 29 -16.96 2.17 2.71
CA SER A 29 -17.06 2.04 4.18
C SER A 29 -16.19 0.89 4.70
N GLU A 30 -15.85 0.89 5.99
CA GLU A 30 -14.95 -0.12 6.58
C GLU A 30 -15.44 -1.57 6.38
N ASP A 31 -16.75 -1.78 6.47
CA ASP A 31 -17.40 -3.09 6.33
C ASP A 31 -17.73 -3.46 4.88
N GLU A 32 -17.36 -2.61 3.91
CA GLU A 32 -17.72 -2.79 2.52
C GLU A 32 -16.79 -3.75 1.79
N ASN A 33 -17.38 -4.55 0.90
CA ASN A 33 -16.64 -5.36 -0.04
C ASN A 33 -16.49 -4.64 -1.38
N ILE A 34 -15.24 -4.44 -1.82
CA ILE A 34 -14.94 -3.92 -3.15
C ILE A 34 -14.53 -5.05 -4.09
N LYS A 35 -15.04 -5.01 -5.33
CA LYS A 35 -14.74 -6.02 -6.35
C LYS A 35 -13.49 -5.65 -7.13
N CYS A 36 -12.54 -6.58 -7.26
CA CYS A 36 -11.39 -6.38 -8.13
C CYS A 36 -11.80 -6.52 -9.60
N SER A 37 -11.52 -5.51 -10.42
CA SER A 37 -11.85 -5.49 -11.85
C SER A 37 -11.07 -6.54 -12.65
N ASN A 38 -9.91 -6.98 -12.14
CA ASN A 38 -9.04 -7.93 -12.83
C ASN A 38 -9.45 -9.40 -12.60
N CYS A 39 -9.64 -9.82 -11.34
CA CYS A 39 -9.93 -11.22 -11.01
C CYS A 39 -11.39 -11.48 -10.59
N GLY A 40 -12.20 -10.42 -10.47
CA GLY A 40 -13.60 -10.49 -10.08
C GLY A 40 -13.86 -10.85 -8.62
N LYS A 41 -12.82 -11.08 -7.81
CA LYS A 41 -12.96 -11.40 -6.38
C LYS A 41 -13.33 -10.17 -5.55
N LEU A 42 -14.14 -10.41 -4.52
CA LEU A 42 -14.49 -9.43 -3.50
C LEU A 42 -13.38 -9.35 -2.45
N ASN A 43 -13.01 -8.13 -2.08
CA ASN A 43 -12.06 -7.85 -1.02
C ASN A 43 -12.76 -6.99 0.04
N ILE A 44 -12.58 -7.30 1.31
CA ILE A 44 -13.04 -6.45 2.42
C ILE A 44 -12.14 -5.22 2.45
N TYR A 45 -12.74 -4.03 2.38
CA TYR A 45 -12.00 -2.77 2.24
C TYR A 45 -11.12 -2.45 3.46
N SER A 46 -11.63 -2.67 4.68
CA SER A 46 -10.86 -2.47 5.91
C SER A 46 -9.60 -3.35 5.95
N ASP A 47 -9.72 -4.64 5.63
CA ASP A 47 -8.58 -5.57 5.55
C ASP A 47 -7.53 -5.09 4.52
N LEU A 48 -7.97 -4.66 3.34
CA LEU A 48 -7.08 -4.11 2.33
C LEU A 48 -6.33 -2.88 2.82
N LEU A 49 -7.05 -1.97 3.49
CA LEU A 49 -6.47 -0.75 4.03
C LEU A 49 -5.42 -1.06 5.09
N GLU A 50 -5.68 -2.02 5.98
CA GLU A 50 -4.73 -2.46 7.01
C GLU A 50 -3.47 -3.07 6.38
N ILE A 51 -3.64 -4.01 5.44
CA ILE A 51 -2.54 -4.66 4.73
C ILE A 51 -1.68 -3.63 4.00
N THR A 52 -2.31 -2.70 3.28
CA THR A 52 -1.61 -1.65 2.54
C THR A 52 -0.84 -0.72 3.48
N LYS A 53 -1.41 -0.33 4.63
CA LYS A 53 -0.71 0.46 5.66
C LYS A 53 0.50 -0.29 6.21
N ALA A 54 0.36 -1.58 6.52
CA ALA A 54 1.44 -2.40 7.04
C ALA A 54 2.60 -2.54 6.04
N LYS A 55 2.29 -2.84 4.77
CA LYS A 55 3.27 -2.87 3.67
C LYS A 55 3.99 -1.52 3.54
N GLY A 56 3.23 -0.42 3.56
CA GLY A 56 3.78 0.93 3.51
C GLY A 56 4.80 1.23 4.59
N LEU A 57 4.43 0.95 5.85
CA LEU A 57 5.32 1.14 6.98
C LEU A 57 6.57 0.28 6.89
N GLN A 58 6.46 -0.96 6.38
CA GLN A 58 7.61 -1.82 6.17
C GLN A 58 8.56 -1.24 5.11
N GLU A 59 8.05 -0.82 3.95
CA GLU A 59 8.88 -0.25 2.89
C GLU A 59 9.61 1.03 3.35
N ILE A 60 8.92 1.88 4.12
CA ILE A 60 9.53 3.09 4.71
C ILE A 60 10.67 2.69 5.66
N LYS A 61 10.45 1.73 6.56
CA LYS A 61 11.48 1.25 7.48
C LYS A 61 12.70 0.73 6.72
N GLU A 62 12.49 -0.10 5.70
CA GLU A 62 13.58 -0.65 4.89
C GLU A 62 14.36 0.44 4.16
N GLU A 63 13.69 1.47 3.63
CA GLU A 63 14.34 2.61 3.00
C GLU A 63 15.22 3.39 3.99
N PHE A 64 14.67 3.73 5.16
CA PHE A 64 15.43 4.41 6.22
C PHE A 64 16.62 3.59 6.70
N THR A 65 16.47 2.28 6.89
CA THR A 65 17.58 1.40 7.29
C THR A 65 18.69 1.42 6.24
N LYS A 66 18.36 1.30 4.95
CA LYS A 66 19.34 1.37 3.86
C LYS A 66 20.05 2.72 3.80
N GLU A 67 19.33 3.82 4.01
CA GLU A 67 19.92 5.16 4.05
C GLU A 67 20.92 5.31 5.20
N ILE A 68 20.55 4.84 6.39
CA ILE A 68 21.41 4.86 7.58
C ILE A 68 22.67 4.03 7.31
N GLU A 69 22.53 2.78 6.86
CA GLU A 69 23.67 1.92 6.55
C GLU A 69 24.61 2.54 5.51
N THR A 70 24.06 3.19 4.48
CA THR A 70 24.84 3.86 3.44
C THR A 70 25.63 5.04 4.01
N LYS A 71 24.99 5.88 4.85
CA LYS A 71 25.66 7.00 5.53
C LYS A 71 26.76 6.52 6.47
N PHE A 72 26.50 5.49 7.27
CA PHE A 72 27.50 4.88 8.14
C PHE A 72 28.70 4.34 7.35
N LYS A 73 28.47 3.58 6.27
CA LYS A 73 29.56 3.08 5.41
C LYS A 73 30.41 4.20 4.80
N ASN A 74 29.78 5.31 4.41
CA ASN A 74 30.50 6.46 3.84
C ASN A 74 31.26 7.28 4.89
N MET A 75 30.89 7.22 6.17
CA MET A 75 31.62 7.87 7.25
C MET A 75 32.93 7.15 7.63
N PHE A 76 33.02 5.84 7.35
CA PHE A 76 34.19 5.02 7.65
C PHE A 76 35.04 4.68 6.40
N LYS A 77 34.78 5.36 5.28
CA LYS A 77 35.66 5.43 4.12
C LYS A 77 36.40 6.75 4.12
#